data_AF-M1BWP8-F1
#
_entry.id   AF-M1BWP8-F1
#
_cell.length_a   1.000
_cell.length_b   1.000
_cell.length_c   1.000
_cell.angle_alpha   90.00
_cell.angle_beta   90.00
_cell.angle_gamma   90.00
#
_symmetry.space_group_name_H-M   'P 1'
#
loop_
_entity.id
_entity.type
_entity.pdbx_description
1 polymer ?
#
loop_
_entity_poly.entity_id
_entity_poly.type
_entity_poly.pdbx_seq_one_letter_code
_entity_poly.pdbx_strand_id
1 'polypeptide(L)'
;MEDRFPELGLVKEDCIEMSWIESILFFAGFPRGTSLGVLLNWNTTTNQRGYFKGKSDYVQQPISINGLEGMWKTTQPISSRKLGG
;
A
#
# COMPACT_ATOMS: atom_id res chain seq x y z
N MET A 1 5.78 16.50 9.39
CA MET A 1 6.25 15.88 8.12
C MET A 1 6.98 16.92 7.30
N GLU A 2 6.45 18.14 7.23
CA GLU A 2 7.04 19.30 6.55
C GLU A 2 8.57 19.44 6.72
N ASP A 3 9.12 19.35 7.93
CA ASP A 3 10.58 19.54 8.10
C ASP A 3 11.45 18.30 7.81
N ARG A 4 10.86 17.10 7.80
CA ARG A 4 11.62 15.83 7.72
C ARG A 4 11.44 15.07 6.41
N PHE A 5 10.32 15.31 5.73
CA PHE A 5 10.00 14.70 4.44
C PHE A 5 9.08 15.64 3.63
N PRO A 6 9.56 16.86 3.29
CA PRO A 6 8.79 17.86 2.55
C PRO A 6 8.40 17.40 1.15
N GLU A 7 9.17 16.50 0.53
CA GLU A 7 8.95 16.01 -0.83
C GLU A 7 7.61 15.25 -0.98
N LEU A 8 7.05 14.74 0.13
CA LEU A 8 5.73 14.12 0.12
C LEU A 8 4.60 15.15 -0.08
N GLY A 9 4.82 16.42 0.29
CA GLY A 9 3.81 17.48 0.16
C GLY A 9 2.54 17.28 1.01
N LEU A 10 2.64 16.52 2.11
CA LEU A 10 1.50 16.17 2.97
C LEU A 10 0.87 17.42 3.60
N VAL A 11 -0.44 17.60 3.45
CA VAL A 11 -1.22 18.66 4.13
C VAL A 11 -2.18 18.09 5.18
N LYS A 12 -2.76 18.96 6.02
CA LYS A 12 -3.66 18.54 7.09
C LYS A 12 -4.92 17.85 6.56
N GLU A 13 -5.39 18.28 5.40
CA GLU A 13 -6.60 17.81 4.74
C GLU A 13 -6.48 16.35 4.25
N ASP A 14 -5.24 15.88 4.03
CA ASP A 14 -4.95 14.48 3.68
C ASP A 14 -5.01 13.56 4.91
N CYS A 15 -4.91 14.12 6.12
CA CYS A 15 -4.84 13.37 7.37
C CYS A 15 -6.24 13.09 7.91
N ILE A 16 -6.47 11.84 8.33
CA ILE A 16 -7.71 11.42 8.99
C ILE A 16 -7.36 10.94 10.40
N GLU A 17 -7.78 11.70 11.41
CA GLU A 17 -7.65 11.28 12.80
C GLU A 17 -8.73 10.24 13.15
N MET A 18 -8.31 9.19 13.84
CA MET A 18 -9.19 8.09 14.29
C MET A 18 -8.54 7.34 15.46
N SER A 19 -9.33 6.55 16.19
CA SER A 19 -8.78 5.65 17.21
C SER A 19 -7.94 4.53 16.58
N TRP A 20 -7.07 3.90 17.36
CA TRP A 20 -6.23 2.80 16.89
C TRP A 20 -7.06 1.66 16.26
N ILE A 21 -8.20 1.30 16.85
CA ILE A 21 -9.02 0.20 16.32
C ILE A 21 -9.74 0.57 15.01
N GLU A 22 -10.10 1.83 14.82
CA GLU A 22 -10.64 2.31 13.54
C GLU A 22 -9.56 2.32 12.45
N SER A 23 -8.29 2.56 12.81
CA SER A 23 -7.18 2.47 11.86
C SER A 23 -6.98 1.05 11.31
N ILE A 24 -7.28 0.02 12.11
CA ILE A 24 -7.26 -1.38 11.64
C ILE A 24 -8.28 -1.57 10.50
N LEU A 25 -9.48 -1.01 10.64
CA LEU A 25 -10.50 -1.06 9.59
C LEU A 25 -10.08 -0.27 8.35
N PHE A 26 -9.46 0.89 8.54
CA PHE A 26 -8.94 1.70 7.45
C PHE A 26 -7.87 0.94 6.63
N PHE A 27 -6.87 0.34 7.29
CA PHE A 27 -5.83 -0.44 6.60
C PHE A 27 -6.35 -1.74 5.98
N ALA A 28 -7.41 -2.33 6.52
CA ALA A 28 -8.09 -3.47 5.93
C ALA A 28 -9.00 -3.10 4.74
N GLY A 29 -9.12 -1.81 4.40
CA GLY A 29 -9.89 -1.32 3.26
C GLY A 29 -11.41 -1.23 3.49
N PHE A 30 -11.87 -1.26 4.74
CA PHE A 30 -13.29 -1.08 5.03
C PHE A 30 -13.70 0.40 4.90
N PRO A 31 -14.95 0.70 4.48
CA PRO A 31 -15.48 2.04 4.50
C PRO A 31 -15.45 2.67 5.90
N ARG A 32 -15.26 3.99 5.98
CA ARG A 32 -15.30 4.72 7.25
C ARG A 32 -16.66 4.57 7.92
N GLY A 33 -16.68 4.39 9.24
CA GLY A 33 -17.91 4.16 10.02
C GLY A 33 -18.41 2.71 9.97
N THR A 34 -17.67 1.80 9.35
CA THR A 34 -17.94 0.36 9.46
C THR A 34 -17.91 -0.05 10.94
N SER A 35 -18.92 -0.81 11.36
CA SER A 35 -18.99 -1.32 12.73
C SER A 35 -17.77 -2.18 13.07
N LEU A 36 -17.19 -1.98 14.25
CA LEU A 36 -16.09 -2.81 14.77
C LEU A 36 -16.44 -4.30 14.84
N GLY A 37 -17.74 -4.64 14.89
CA GLY A 37 -18.21 -6.03 14.86
C GLY A 37 -17.74 -6.82 13.63
N VAL A 38 -17.36 -6.15 12.54
CA VAL A 38 -16.79 -6.81 11.36
C VAL A 38 -15.47 -7.54 11.68
N LEU A 39 -14.72 -7.08 12.68
CA LEU A 39 -13.47 -7.72 13.12
C LEU A 39 -13.72 -9.09 13.77
N LEU A 40 -14.96 -9.36 14.21
CA LEU A 40 -15.35 -10.67 14.74
C LEU A 40 -15.68 -11.67 13.62
N ASN A 41 -15.82 -11.21 12.37
CA ASN A 41 -16.11 -12.07 11.22
C ASN A 41 -14.83 -12.45 10.48
N TRP A 42 -14.39 -13.69 10.61
CA TRP A 42 -13.21 -14.21 9.92
C TRP A 42 -13.29 -14.11 8.38
N ASN A 43 -14.50 -14.21 7.81
CA ASN A 43 -14.70 -14.35 6.37
C ASN A 43 -14.57 -13.01 5.61
N THR A 44 -14.73 -11.87 6.28
CA THR A 44 -14.71 -10.55 5.62
C THR A 44 -13.32 -10.09 5.21
N THR A 45 -12.25 -10.56 5.87
CA THR A 45 -10.87 -10.11 5.62
C THR A 45 -10.03 -11.17 4.90
N THR A 46 -10.40 -12.46 4.99
CA THR A 46 -9.57 -13.58 4.54
C THR A 46 -10.01 -14.20 3.20
N ASN A 47 -11.16 -13.82 2.66
CA ASN A 47 -11.71 -14.41 1.44
C ASN A 47 -11.10 -13.79 0.15
N GLN A 48 -9.78 -13.58 0.16
CA GLN A 48 -8.98 -13.20 -1.00
C GLN A 48 -8.97 -14.39 -1.98
N ARG A 49 -9.89 -14.38 -2.95
CA ARG A 49 -10.11 -15.47 -3.92
C ARG A 49 -9.03 -15.53 -5.02
N GLY A 50 -7.76 -15.44 -4.66
CA GLY A 50 -6.65 -15.48 -5.61
C GLY A 50 -5.49 -16.34 -5.12
N TYR A 51 -4.93 -17.15 -6.01
CA TYR A 51 -3.64 -17.80 -5.75
C TYR A 51 -2.55 -16.73 -5.79
N PHE A 52 -1.73 -16.67 -4.75
CA PHE A 52 -0.64 -15.70 -4.63
C PHE A 52 0.66 -16.40 -4.23
N LYS A 53 1.79 -15.90 -4.75
CA LYS A 53 3.13 -16.29 -4.31
C LYS A 53 3.91 -15.04 -3.91
N GLY A 54 4.15 -14.89 -2.62
CA GLY A 54 4.97 -13.81 -2.06
C GLY A 54 6.40 -14.24 -1.78
N LYS A 55 7.32 -13.26 -1.82
CA LYS A 55 8.69 -13.34 -1.29
C LYS A 55 8.97 -12.05 -0.52
N SER A 56 9.94 -12.08 0.40
CA SER A 56 10.34 -10.93 1.21
C SER A 56 11.85 -10.88 1.34
N ASP A 57 12.41 -9.67 1.39
CA ASP A 57 13.85 -9.39 1.58
C ASP A 57 14.04 -8.20 2.54
N TYR A 58 15.24 -8.07 3.11
CA TYR A 58 15.63 -6.95 3.98
C TYR A 58 16.60 -6.02 3.25
N VAL A 59 16.38 -4.71 3.35
CA VAL A 59 17.21 -3.69 2.71
C VAL A 59 18.15 -3.05 3.75
N GLN A 60 19.47 -3.17 3.53
CA GLN A 60 20.49 -2.61 4.44
C GLN A 60 21.03 -1.25 3.99
N GLN A 61 20.92 -0.95 2.69
CA GLN A 61 21.34 0.32 2.08
C GLN A 61 20.27 0.76 1.09
N PRO A 62 20.03 2.07 0.89
CA PRO A 62 19.03 2.55 -0.06
C PRO A 62 19.24 1.96 -1.46
N ILE A 63 18.15 1.49 -2.07
CA ILE A 63 18.16 0.99 -3.45
C ILE A 63 18.42 2.18 -4.39
N SER A 64 19.29 2.02 -5.38
CA SER A 64 19.58 3.07 -6.35
C SER A 64 18.36 3.42 -7.20
N ILE A 65 18.30 4.65 -7.73
CA ILE A 65 17.21 5.09 -8.61
C ILE A 65 17.07 4.15 -9.82
N ASN A 66 18.17 3.80 -10.49
CA ASN A 66 18.17 2.84 -11.60
C ASN A 66 17.61 1.47 -11.20
N GLY A 67 17.88 1.02 -9.97
CA GLY A 67 17.30 -0.21 -9.42
C GLY A 67 15.78 -0.11 -9.27
N LEU A 68 15.28 0.99 -8.70
CA LEU A 68 13.85 1.27 -8.56
C LEU A 68 13.15 1.40 -9.92
N GLU A 69 13.76 2.08 -10.89
CA GLU A 69 13.24 2.18 -12.27
C GLU A 69 13.16 0.80 -12.95
N GLY A 70 14.17 -0.05 -12.73
CA GLY A 70 14.17 -1.43 -13.19
C GLY A 70 13.00 -2.23 -12.59
N MET A 71 12.76 -2.09 -11.29
CA MET A 71 11.60 -2.71 -10.62
C MET A 71 10.27 -2.18 -11.16
N TRP A 72 10.14 -0.87 -11.39
CA TRP A 72 8.92 -0.28 -11.92
C TRP A 72 8.55 -0.89 -13.29
N LYS A 73 9.54 -1.06 -14.18
CA LYS A 73 9.35 -1.69 -15.50
C LYS A 73 8.84 -3.13 -15.41
N THR A 74 9.21 -3.90 -14.39
CA THR A 74 8.74 -5.29 -14.25
C THR A 74 7.29 -5.38 -13.78
N THR A 75 6.81 -4.38 -13.04
CA THR A 75 5.40 -4.29 -12.58
C THR A 75 4.43 -3.87 -13.69
N GLN A 76 4.91 -3.34 -14.81
CA GLN A 76 4.05 -2.93 -15.92
C GLN A 76 3.44 -4.13 -16.66
N PRO A 77 2.15 -4.03 -17.09
CA PRO A 77 1.51 -5.01 -17.95
C PRO A 77 2.35 -5.27 -19.20
N ILE A 78 2.41 -6.53 -19.64
CA ILE A 78 3.21 -6.97 -20.80
C ILE A 78 2.85 -6.17 -22.07
N SER A 79 1.60 -5.72 -22.22
CA SER A 79 1.12 -4.90 -23.34
C SER A 79 1.81 -3.54 -23.45
N SER A 80 2.35 -3.00 -22.36
CA SER A 80 2.92 -1.65 -22.28
C SER A 80 4.39 -1.59 -22.71
N ARG A 81 5.06 -2.73 -22.90
CA ARG A 81 6.51 -2.81 -23.16
C ARG A 81 6.91 -2.65 -24.64
N LYS A 82 5.97 -2.52 -25.57
CA LYS A 82 6.22 -2.48 -27.02
C LYS A 82 6.31 -1.07 -27.65
N LEU A 83 6.21 0.02 -26.87
CA LEU A 83 6.15 1.38 -27.43
C LEU A 83 7.44 2.21 -27.28
N GLY A 84 8.57 1.60 -26.89
CA GLY A 84 9.87 2.27 -26.85
C GLY A 84 10.85 1.65 -27.84
N GLY A 85 10.65 1.93 -29.12
CA GLY A 85 11.65 1.76 -30.17
C GLY A 85 12.37 3.08 -30.44
#